data_AF-A0A918RZM2-F1
#
_entry.id   AF-A0A918RZM2-F1
#
_cell.length_a   1.000
_cell.length_b   1.000
_cell.length_c   1.000
_cell.angle_alpha   90.00
_cell.angle_beta   90.00
_cell.angle_gamma   90.00
#
_symmetry.space_group_name_H-M   'P 1'
#
loop_
_entity.id
_entity.type
_entity.pdbx_description
1 polymer ?
#
loop_
_entity_poly.entity_id
_entity_poly.type
_entity_poly.pdbx_seq_one_letter_code
_entity_poly.pdbx_strand_id
1 'polypeptide(L)'
;MPEFRREPIRSKALRRAAKGQPCTLNFPGICDHNPETTVLAHVHDESFGKSRKADDTSAVHACYACHSALDLHRHGLADADLYRMLLRALQRTLRRLVETGVVQVPLDQSKPASARPVPKRKPRNQRAKIYGSKEMPQRPKRPAKPQHTATRELTKGIGRIESPEEVE
;
A
#
# COMPACT_ATOMS: atom_id res chain seq x y z
N MET A 1 -29.67 17.36 -6.20
CA MET A 1 -28.96 18.23 -5.25
C MET A 1 -28.33 17.32 -4.21
N PRO A 2 -26.99 17.26 -4.08
CA PRO A 2 -26.39 16.42 -3.05
C PRO A 2 -26.84 16.94 -1.67
N GLU A 3 -27.27 16.04 -0.80
CA GLU A 3 -27.74 16.35 0.55
C GLU A 3 -26.58 16.92 1.38
N PHE A 4 -26.42 18.25 1.39
CA PHE A 4 -25.35 18.96 2.13
C PHE A 4 -25.41 18.77 3.65
N ARG A 5 -26.46 18.13 4.18
CA ARG A 5 -26.74 18.02 5.61
C ARG A 5 -26.75 16.56 6.10
N ARG A 6 -25.78 15.77 5.66
CA ARG A 6 -25.53 14.44 6.22
C ARG A 6 -25.09 14.56 7.69
N GLU A 7 -25.56 13.63 8.52
CA GLU A 7 -25.16 13.52 9.92
C GLU A 7 -23.66 13.16 9.98
N PRO A 8 -22.85 13.87 10.77
CA PRO A 8 -21.40 13.63 10.79
C PRO A 8 -21.07 12.28 11.42
N ILE A 9 -20.13 11.55 10.82
CA ILE A 9 -19.67 10.28 11.36
C ILE A 9 -18.73 10.55 12.53
N ARG A 10 -19.22 10.26 13.75
CA ARG A 10 -18.47 10.41 15.00
C ARG A 10 -18.24 9.07 15.66
N SER A 11 -16.99 8.63 15.75
CA SER A 11 -16.61 7.36 16.37
C SER A 11 -15.56 7.56 17.46
N LYS A 12 -15.92 7.16 18.68
CA LYS A 12 -14.97 7.11 19.80
C LYS A 12 -13.88 6.07 19.56
N ALA A 13 -14.19 5.00 18.82
CA ALA A 13 -13.23 3.95 18.50
C ALA A 13 -12.12 4.47 17.58
N LEU A 14 -12.48 5.20 16.51
CA LEU A 14 -11.51 5.83 15.61
C LEU A 14 -10.60 6.80 16.37
N ARG A 15 -11.16 7.64 17.23
CA ARG A 15 -10.36 8.59 18.04
C ARG A 15 -9.42 7.91 19.02
N ARG A 16 -9.85 6.81 19.65
CA ARG A 16 -9.01 6.03 20.57
C ARG A 16 -7.92 5.25 19.84
N ALA A 17 -8.20 4.81 18.62
CA ALA A 17 -7.25 4.07 17.80
C ALA A 17 -5.98 4.87 17.45
N ALA A 18 -6.05 6.20 17.48
CA ALA A 18 -4.89 7.06 17.22
C ALA A 18 -3.86 7.07 18.38
N LYS A 19 -4.30 6.81 19.62
CA LYS A 19 -3.43 6.90 20.79
C LYS A 19 -2.34 5.82 20.75
N GLY A 20 -1.08 6.22 20.92
CA GLY A 20 0.06 5.30 20.89
C GLY A 20 0.42 4.80 19.48
N GLN A 21 -0.20 5.33 18.43
CA GLN A 21 0.17 5.02 17.05
C GLN A 21 1.24 5.99 16.54
N PRO A 22 2.09 5.59 15.60
CA PRO A 22 3.07 6.51 15.02
C PRO A 22 2.39 7.55 14.12
N CYS A 23 2.99 8.72 13.96
CA CYS A 23 2.50 9.74 13.03
C CYS A 23 2.49 9.21 11.57
N THR A 24 1.41 9.47 10.83
CA THR A 24 1.26 9.08 9.41
C THR A 24 1.55 10.22 8.43
N LEU A 25 1.44 11.48 8.89
CA LEU A 25 1.72 12.68 8.10
C LEU A 25 3.21 12.78 7.76
N ASN A 26 4.09 12.62 8.75
CA ASN A 26 5.55 12.73 8.60
C ASN A 26 5.96 13.98 7.79
N PHE A 27 5.51 15.17 8.21
CA PHE A 27 5.96 16.42 7.59
C PHE A 27 7.47 16.62 7.78
N PRO A 28 8.23 16.89 6.70
CA PRO A 28 9.67 17.05 6.78
C PRO A 28 10.02 18.26 7.65
N GLY A 29 10.99 18.10 8.56
CA GLY A 29 11.44 19.17 9.47
C GLY A 29 10.45 19.57 10.57
N ILE A 30 9.22 19.03 10.57
CA ILE A 30 8.17 19.36 11.55
C ILE A 30 7.84 18.16 12.44
N CYS A 31 7.88 16.94 11.90
CA CYS A 31 7.41 15.76 12.62
C CYS A 31 8.34 15.37 13.77
N ASP A 32 7.79 15.34 15.00
CA ASP A 32 8.47 14.89 16.22
C ASP A 32 8.55 13.36 16.37
N HIS A 33 7.82 12.60 15.52
CA HIS A 33 7.71 11.14 15.54
C HIS A 33 7.29 10.54 16.90
N ASN A 34 6.67 11.32 17.78
CA ASN A 34 6.29 10.85 19.11
C ASN A 34 4.89 10.20 19.12
N PRO A 35 4.77 8.87 19.32
CA PRO A 35 3.49 8.17 19.29
C PRO A 35 2.55 8.53 20.45
N GLU A 36 3.09 8.99 21.59
CA GLU A 36 2.29 9.37 22.78
C GLU A 36 1.43 10.60 22.53
N THR A 37 1.89 11.49 21.64
CA THR A 37 1.18 12.72 21.28
C THR A 37 0.23 12.55 20.11
N THR A 38 0.13 11.33 19.57
CA THR A 38 -0.62 11.10 18.33
C THR A 38 -2.12 11.14 18.56
N VAL A 39 -2.78 12.00 17.79
CA VAL A 39 -4.23 12.21 17.81
C VAL A 39 -4.83 11.97 16.42
N LEU A 40 -6.14 11.78 16.38
CA LEU A 40 -6.90 11.72 15.14
C LEU A 40 -7.17 13.16 14.67
N ALA A 41 -6.39 13.62 13.69
CA ALA A 41 -6.45 14.95 13.09
C ALA A 41 -7.36 14.97 11.87
N HIS A 42 -8.39 15.80 11.86
CA HIS A 42 -9.35 15.92 10.77
C HIS A 42 -8.72 16.61 9.55
N VAL A 43 -8.88 16.02 8.37
CA VAL A 43 -8.48 16.62 7.08
C VAL A 43 -9.71 17.27 6.46
N HIS A 44 -9.53 18.42 5.79
CA HIS A 44 -10.64 19.10 5.11
C HIS A 44 -11.23 18.19 4.02
N ASP A 45 -12.53 17.94 4.09
CA ASP A 45 -13.30 17.15 3.14
C ASP A 45 -14.63 17.84 2.79
N GLU A 46 -15.51 17.17 2.05
CA GLU A 46 -16.85 17.70 1.69
C GLU A 46 -17.78 17.86 2.91
N SER A 47 -17.51 17.15 4.01
CA SER A 47 -18.26 17.26 5.25
C SER A 47 -17.77 18.43 6.11
N PHE A 48 -16.57 18.96 5.85
CA PHE A 48 -16.02 20.14 6.51
C PHE A 48 -16.84 21.38 6.20
N GLY A 49 -17.12 22.20 7.21
CA GLY A 49 -17.97 23.38 7.04
C GLY A 49 -17.65 24.48 8.04
N LYS A 50 -18.28 25.64 7.84
CA LYS A 50 -18.14 26.78 8.75
C LYS A 50 -18.66 26.36 10.13
N SER A 51 -17.76 26.24 11.11
CA SER A 51 -18.04 25.72 12.46
C SER A 51 -18.32 24.20 12.56
N ARG A 52 -17.89 23.39 11.58
CA ARG A 52 -18.07 21.93 11.59
C ARG A 52 -16.78 21.22 11.19
N LYS A 53 -16.28 20.34 12.07
CA LYS A 53 -15.16 19.44 11.76
C LYS A 53 -15.58 18.41 10.70
N ALA A 54 -14.65 18.00 9.85
CA ALA A 54 -14.83 16.88 8.92
C ALA A 54 -15.20 15.60 9.67
N ASP A 55 -15.71 14.59 8.97
CA ASP A 55 -16.05 13.29 9.53
C ASP A 55 -14.83 12.57 10.12
N ASP A 56 -15.04 11.73 11.14
CA ASP A 56 -13.94 10.97 11.76
C ASP A 56 -13.32 9.95 10.79
N THR A 57 -13.99 9.65 9.66
CA THR A 57 -13.44 8.86 8.54
C THR A 57 -12.43 9.62 7.71
N SER A 58 -12.53 10.95 7.67
CA SER A 58 -11.67 11.86 6.91
C SER A 58 -10.59 12.44 7.82
N ALA A 59 -9.84 11.56 8.49
CA ALA A 59 -8.86 11.95 9.48
C ALA A 59 -7.60 11.08 9.42
N VAL A 60 -6.49 11.64 9.90
CA VAL A 60 -5.15 11.04 9.88
C VAL A 60 -4.57 10.96 11.28
N HIS A 61 -3.71 9.98 11.53
CA HIS A 61 -2.93 9.94 12.77
C HIS A 61 -1.79 10.95 12.70
N ALA A 62 -1.85 12.00 13.51
CA ALA A 62 -0.88 13.08 13.54
C ALA A 62 -0.31 13.25 14.94
N CYS A 63 1.02 13.34 15.05
CA CYS A 63 1.66 13.81 16.28
C CYS A 63 1.39 15.30 16.52
N TYR A 64 1.68 15.78 17.72
CA TYR A 64 1.39 17.16 18.11
C TYR A 64 1.96 18.18 17.13
N ALA A 65 3.25 18.08 16.77
CA ALA A 65 3.88 19.04 15.87
C ALA A 65 3.26 19.06 14.46
N CYS A 66 2.99 17.88 13.88
CA CYS A 66 2.34 17.79 12.57
C CYS A 66 0.89 18.27 12.60
N HIS A 67 0.16 17.97 13.68
CA HIS A 67 -1.22 18.39 13.88
C HIS A 67 -1.30 19.92 13.95
N SER A 68 -0.48 20.56 14.78
CA SER A 68 -0.43 22.02 14.88
C SER A 68 -0.03 22.69 13.56
N ALA A 69 0.91 22.11 12.81
CA ALA A 69 1.31 22.64 11.51
C ALA A 69 0.19 22.52 10.46
N LEU A 70 -0.59 21.43 10.48
CA LEU A 70 -1.73 21.23 9.59
C LEU A 70 -2.86 22.22 9.92
N ASP A 71 -3.27 22.30 11.18
CA ASP A 71 -4.36 23.17 11.63
C ASP A 71 -4.07 24.65 11.35
N LEU A 72 -2.85 25.09 11.65
CA LEU A 72 -2.43 26.49 11.46
C LEU A 72 -2.00 26.81 10.03
N HIS A 73 -1.98 25.83 9.12
CA HIS A 73 -1.45 25.98 7.76
C HIS A 73 0.00 26.50 7.75
N ARG A 74 0.82 26.05 8.71
CA ARG A 74 2.23 26.43 8.91
C ARG A 74 3.21 25.32 8.55
N HIS A 75 2.88 24.53 7.54
CA HIS A 75 3.71 23.41 7.09
C HIS A 75 4.78 23.82 6.06
N GLY A 76 4.65 25.00 5.43
CA GLY A 76 5.64 25.50 4.46
C GLY A 76 5.76 24.67 3.17
N LEU A 77 4.76 23.83 2.88
CA LEU A 77 4.72 22.97 1.69
C LEU A 77 3.87 23.63 0.61
N ALA A 78 4.23 23.41 -0.65
CA ALA A 78 3.33 23.69 -1.78
C ALA A 78 2.09 22.80 -1.70
N ASP A 79 0.96 23.29 -2.21
CA ASP A 79 -0.33 22.58 -2.15
C ASP A 79 -0.24 21.16 -2.70
N ALA A 80 0.42 20.97 -3.84
CA ALA A 80 0.58 19.65 -4.46
C ALA A 80 1.27 18.64 -3.53
N ASP A 81 2.28 19.08 -2.78
CA ASP A 81 3.01 18.22 -1.86
C ASP A 81 2.21 17.98 -0.59
N LEU A 82 1.52 19.00 -0.08
CA LEU A 82 0.57 18.85 1.02
C LEU A 82 -0.47 17.76 0.69
N TYR A 83 -1.14 17.86 -0.47
CA TYR A 83 -2.16 16.88 -0.88
C TYR A 83 -1.58 15.47 -1.07
N ARG A 84 -0.37 15.34 -1.63
CA ARG A 84 0.32 14.03 -1.71
C ARG A 84 0.57 13.44 -0.33
N MET A 85 1.02 14.26 0.63
CA MET A 85 1.30 13.81 1.99
C MET A 85 0.03 13.47 2.76
N LEU A 86 -1.04 14.25 2.59
CA LEU A 86 -2.36 13.98 3.16
C LEU A 86 -2.93 12.67 2.63
N LEU A 87 -2.91 12.45 1.31
CA LEU A 87 -3.38 11.21 0.70
C LEU A 87 -2.62 10.00 1.23
N ARG A 88 -1.29 10.08 1.29
CA ARG A 88 -0.44 9.03 1.87
C ARG A 88 -0.77 8.78 3.34
N ALA A 89 -0.99 9.83 4.12
CA ALA A 89 -1.32 9.73 5.54
C ALA A 89 -2.69 9.09 5.76
N LEU A 90 -3.69 9.44 4.93
CA LEU A 90 -5.01 8.83 4.93
C LEU A 90 -4.93 7.33 4.61
N GLN A 91 -4.18 6.96 3.56
CA GLN A 91 -3.99 5.54 3.20
C GLN A 91 -3.32 4.73 4.32
N ARG A 92 -2.28 5.28 4.95
CA ARG A 92 -1.60 4.63 6.08
C ARG A 92 -2.49 4.53 7.32
N THR A 93 -3.25 5.58 7.61
CA THR A 93 -4.20 5.60 8.73
C THR A 93 -5.29 4.57 8.52
N LEU A 94 -5.93 4.57 7.34
CA LEU A 94 -6.95 3.58 6.99
C LEU A 94 -6.41 2.16 7.10
N ARG A 95 -5.21 1.89 6.57
CA ARG A 95 -4.57 0.58 6.68
C ARG A 95 -4.44 0.12 8.14
N ARG A 96 -3.97 1.00 9.03
CA ARG A 96 -3.84 0.69 10.47
C ARG A 96 -5.18 0.50 11.15
N LEU A 97 -6.19 1.27 10.78
CA LEU A 97 -7.54 1.11 11.30
C LEU A 97 -8.14 -0.25 10.90
N VAL A 98 -7.81 -0.74 9.71
CA VAL A 98 -8.18 -2.10 9.27
C VAL A 98 -7.40 -3.16 10.05
N GLU A 99 -6.09 -2.99 10.22
CA GLU A 99 -5.24 -3.93 10.96
C GLU A 99 -5.61 -4.03 12.45
N THR A 100 -6.02 -2.92 13.06
CA THR A 100 -6.52 -2.89 14.45
C THR A 100 -7.97 -3.35 14.59
N GLY A 101 -8.66 -3.65 13.47
CA GLY A 101 -10.04 -4.12 13.46
C GLY A 101 -11.09 -3.03 13.76
N VAL A 102 -10.68 -1.76 13.89
CA VAL A 102 -11.58 -0.62 14.12
C VAL A 102 -12.42 -0.34 12.87
N VAL A 103 -11.81 -0.50 11.70
CA VAL A 103 -12.50 -0.49 10.41
C VAL A 103 -12.55 -1.93 9.90
N GLN A 104 -13.76 -2.43 9.67
CA GLN A 104 -13.94 -3.77 9.12
C GLN A 104 -14.06 -3.69 7.61
N VAL A 105 -13.20 -4.41 6.91
CA VAL A 105 -13.25 -4.56 5.45
C VAL A 105 -13.48 -6.04 5.15
N PRO A 106 -14.56 -6.40 4.43
CA PRO A 106 -14.74 -7.77 3.98
C PRO A 106 -13.60 -8.13 3.02
N LEU A 107 -12.78 -9.11 3.40
CA LEU A 107 -11.69 -9.59 2.56
C LEU A 107 -12.20 -10.70 1.65
N ASP A 108 -12.03 -10.53 0.35
CA ASP A 108 -12.23 -11.60 -0.62
C ASP A 108 -11.16 -12.68 -0.40
N GLN A 109 -11.59 -13.92 -0.18
CA GLN A 109 -10.68 -15.05 -0.15
C GLN A 109 -10.14 -15.28 -1.56
N SER A 110 -8.82 -15.39 -1.71
CA SER A 110 -8.22 -15.76 -2.99
C SER A 110 -8.64 -17.19 -3.35
N LYS A 111 -9.59 -17.34 -4.27
CA LYS A 111 -9.88 -18.64 -4.86
C LYS A 111 -8.69 -18.98 -5.77
N PRO A 112 -7.87 -20.00 -5.47
CA PRO A 112 -6.79 -20.37 -6.36
C PRO A 112 -7.40 -20.77 -7.71
N ALA A 113 -6.70 -20.49 -8.81
CA ALA A 113 -7.20 -20.81 -10.14
C ALA A 113 -7.59 -22.30 -10.29
N SER A 114 -6.95 -23.18 -9.52
CA SER A 114 -7.25 -24.61 -9.41
C SER A 114 -8.63 -24.92 -8.81
N ALA A 115 -9.14 -24.09 -7.92
CA ALA A 115 -10.47 -24.22 -7.32
C ALA A 115 -11.58 -23.69 -8.25
N ARG A 116 -11.22 -23.03 -9.37
CA ARG A 116 -12.21 -22.62 -10.36
C ARG A 116 -12.78 -23.88 -11.03
N PRO A 117 -14.10 -24.05 -11.08
CA PRO A 117 -14.70 -25.21 -11.73
C PRO A 117 -14.29 -25.24 -13.20
N VAL A 118 -13.53 -26.27 -13.58
CA VAL A 118 -13.18 -26.55 -14.98
C VAL A 118 -14.24 -27.48 -15.55
N PRO A 119 -14.85 -27.16 -16.71
CA PRO A 119 -15.80 -28.08 -17.34
C PRO A 119 -15.13 -29.43 -17.58
N LYS A 120 -15.83 -30.53 -17.23
CA LYS A 120 -15.32 -31.89 -17.46
C LYS A 120 -15.03 -32.06 -18.95
N ARG A 121 -13.82 -32.57 -19.28
CA ARG A 121 -13.46 -32.88 -20.67
C ARG A 121 -14.46 -33.90 -21.24
N LYS A 122 -14.88 -33.69 -22.49
CA LYS A 122 -15.72 -34.65 -23.22
C LYS A 122 -15.08 -36.06 -23.19
N PRO A 123 -15.88 -37.15 -23.10
CA PRO A 123 -15.37 -38.51 -23.18
C PRO A 123 -14.65 -38.74 -24.51
N ARG A 124 -13.68 -39.67 -24.53
CA ARG A 124 -12.73 -39.82 -25.65
C ARG A 124 -13.41 -40.03 -27.01
N ASN A 125 -14.55 -40.71 -27.05
CA ASN A 125 -15.38 -40.96 -28.24
C ASN A 125 -16.09 -39.71 -28.80
N GLN A 126 -16.28 -38.67 -27.99
CA GLN A 126 -16.95 -37.42 -28.37
C GLN A 126 -15.97 -36.24 -28.51
N ARG A 127 -14.66 -36.50 -28.41
CA ARG A 127 -13.63 -35.50 -28.68
C ARG A 127 -13.51 -35.30 -30.19
N ALA A 128 -13.35 -34.06 -30.62
CA ALA A 128 -13.06 -33.76 -32.02
C ALA A 128 -11.80 -34.52 -32.46
N LYS A 129 -11.84 -35.14 -33.65
CA LYS A 129 -10.65 -35.76 -34.25
C LYS A 129 -9.62 -34.66 -34.50
N ILE A 130 -8.44 -34.81 -33.91
CA ILE A 130 -7.30 -33.98 -34.23
C ILE A 130 -6.78 -34.50 -35.58
N TYR A 131 -7.02 -33.75 -36.65
CA TYR A 131 -6.35 -34.00 -37.92
C TYR A 131 -4.88 -33.63 -37.76
N GLY A 132 -3.97 -34.49 -38.23
CA GLY A 132 -2.53 -34.27 -38.11
C GLY A 132 -2.17 -32.88 -38.61
N SER A 133 -1.38 -32.14 -37.82
CA SER A 133 -0.80 -30.89 -38.30
C SER A 133 0.04 -31.18 -39.55
N LYS A 134 0.01 -30.27 -40.53
CA LYS A 134 0.96 -30.30 -41.65
C LYS A 134 2.39 -30.42 -41.10
N GLU A 135 3.24 -31.13 -41.83
CA GLU A 135 4.64 -31.29 -41.48
C GLU A 135 5.27 -29.92 -41.24
N MET A 136 5.76 -29.70 -40.02
CA MET A 136 6.33 -28.42 -39.67
C MET A 136 7.64 -28.25 -40.45
N PRO A 137 7.86 -27.10 -41.10
CA PRO A 137 9.10 -26.87 -41.83
C PRO A 137 10.28 -27.04 -40.87
N GLN A 138 11.27 -27.83 -41.28
CA GLN A 138 12.44 -28.06 -40.47
C GLN A 138 13.10 -26.72 -40.18
N ARG A 139 13.15 -26.36 -38.89
CA ARG A 139 13.82 -25.14 -38.46
C ARG A 139 15.29 -25.24 -38.90
N PRO A 140 15.82 -24.29 -39.68
CA PRO A 140 17.22 -24.32 -40.07
C PRO A 140 18.08 -24.36 -38.81
N LYS A 141 19.09 -25.23 -38.80
CA LYS A 141 20.04 -25.35 -37.68
C LYS A 141 20.66 -23.98 -37.47
N ARG A 142 20.39 -23.36 -36.31
CA ARG A 142 21.10 -22.14 -35.94
C ARG A 142 22.58 -22.48 -35.82
N PRO A 143 23.50 -21.63 -36.33
CA PRO A 143 24.91 -21.82 -36.07
C PRO A 143 25.14 -21.88 -34.55
N ALA A 144 26.09 -22.73 -34.14
CA ALA A 144 26.47 -22.83 -32.74
C ALA A 144 26.81 -21.42 -32.22
N LYS A 145 26.22 -21.04 -31.08
CA LYS A 145 26.62 -19.79 -30.42
C LYS A 145 28.12 -19.86 -30.17
N PRO A 146 28.91 -18.81 -30.49
CA PRO A 146 30.29 -18.76 -30.05
C PRO A 146 30.32 -18.92 -28.54
N GLN A 147 31.19 -19.81 -28.08
CA GLN A 147 31.36 -20.07 -26.66
C GLN A 147 31.94 -18.78 -26.08
N HIS A 148 31.18 -18.09 -25.24
CA HIS A 148 31.74 -17.03 -24.42
C HIS A 148 32.72 -17.71 -23.47
N THR A 149 34.01 -17.74 -23.83
CA THR A 149 35.08 -18.06 -22.91
C THR A 149 35.02 -17.02 -21.81
N ALA A 150 34.51 -17.43 -20.66
CA ALA A 150 34.36 -16.59 -19.49
C ALA A 150 35.69 -15.91 -19.17
N THR A 151 35.72 -14.58 -19.17
CA THR A 151 36.71 -13.82 -18.40
C THR A 151 36.40 -14.02 -16.92
N ARG A 152 36.85 -15.16 -16.40
CA ARG A 152 36.80 -15.54 -15.00
C ARG A 152 37.95 -14.85 -14.23
N GLU A 153 38.06 -13.54 -14.33
CA GLU A 153 39.14 -12.77 -13.69
C GLU A 153 38.69 -11.58 -12.81
N LEU A 154 37.38 -11.31 -12.64
CA LEU A 154 36.93 -10.12 -11.89
C LEU A 154 36.24 -10.36 -10.54
N THR A 155 36.15 -11.60 -10.03
CA THR A 155 35.56 -11.87 -8.70
C THR A 155 36.57 -12.24 -7.61
N LYS A 156 37.87 -12.00 -7.83
CA LYS A 156 38.92 -12.29 -6.83
C LYS A 156 39.11 -11.21 -5.74
N GLY A 157 38.19 -10.25 -5.60
CA GLY A 157 38.45 -9.05 -4.80
C GLY A 157 37.35 -8.56 -3.84
N ILE A 158 36.20 -9.24 -3.69
CA ILE A 158 35.17 -8.78 -2.73
C ILE A 158 35.07 -9.80 -1.61
N GLY A 159 35.83 -9.52 -0.55
CA GLY A 159 35.78 -10.24 0.72
C GLY A 159 34.39 -10.19 1.34
N ARG A 160 34.02 -11.30 1.96
CA ARG A 160 32.79 -11.49 2.74
C ARG A 160 32.88 -10.61 3.99
N ILE A 161 31.96 -9.67 4.15
CA ILE A 161 31.83 -8.86 5.37
C ILE A 161 31.20 -9.76 6.43
N GLU A 162 31.96 -10.09 7.48
CA GLU A 162 31.47 -10.80 8.65
C GLU A 162 30.66 -9.85 9.54
N SER A 163 29.53 -10.34 10.06
CA SER A 163 28.65 -9.67 11.00
C SER A 163 29.37 -9.48 12.35
N PRO A 164 29.28 -8.30 13.00
CA PRO A 164 29.95 -8.09 14.28
C PRO A 164 29.27 -8.90 15.38
N GLU A 165 30.05 -9.79 15.98
CA GLU A 165 29.80 -10.43 17.26
C GLU A 165 29.82 -9.39 18.40
N GLU A 166 29.10 -9.77 19.45
CA GLU A 166 28.91 -9.11 20.74
C GLU A 166 30.24 -8.66 21.38
N VAL A 167 30.26 -7.44 21.93
CA VAL A 167 31.29 -7.01 22.89
C VAL A 167 30.63 -6.20 24.00
N GLU A 168 30.96 -6.60 25.23
CA GLU A 168 30.73 -5.94 26.54
C GLU A 168 30.90 -4.41 26.56
#